data_AF-A0A535KH93-F1
#
_entry.id   AF-A0A535KH93-F1
#
_cell.length_a   1.000
_cell.length_b   1.000
_cell.length_c   1.000
_cell.angle_alpha   90.00
_cell.angle_beta   90.00
_cell.angle_gamma   90.00
#
_symmetry.space_group_name_H-M   'P 1'
#
loop_
_entity.id
_entity.type
_entity.pdbx_description
1 polymer ?
#
loop_
_entity_poly.entity_id
_entity_poly.type
_entity_poly.pdbx_seq_one_letter_code
_entity_poly.pdbx_strand_id
1 'polypeptide(L)'
;MDFGTKGYANLVELAALQTRVAEIGDADSYATRLYDYAHTGRDQIRWVIDRLTSDPGARDATVTTFQPLTDTSYIPCVSLLDFWLVDGKLQLAVYAHSIDFGTKGYANLVELAALQTRVADDLGVGVGSLTMTVKSAHIYQTELGLMRRIIVATQG
;
A
#
# COMPACT_ATOMS: atom_id res chain seq x y z
N MET A 1 11.07 4.91 -22.44
CA MET A 1 11.32 6.10 -21.60
C MET A 1 12.09 5.59 -20.41
N ASP A 2 13.32 6.06 -20.26
CA ASP A 2 14.24 5.60 -19.23
C ASP A 2 13.92 6.35 -17.93
N PHE A 3 13.36 5.64 -16.95
CA PHE A 3 13.03 6.19 -15.64
C PHE A 3 14.31 6.18 -14.81
N GLY A 4 14.96 7.35 -14.71
CA GLY A 4 16.23 7.52 -14.02
C GLY A 4 16.21 6.90 -12.61
N THR A 5 17.18 6.03 -12.38
CA THR A 5 17.46 5.32 -11.12
C THR A 5 17.75 6.29 -9.99
N LYS A 6 16.69 6.70 -9.29
CA LYS A 6 16.78 7.15 -7.91
C LYS A 6 15.76 6.35 -7.11
N GLY A 7 16.24 5.32 -6.45
CA GLY A 7 16.31 5.29 -5.00
C GLY A 7 15.01 5.36 -4.21
N TYR A 8 13.85 4.81 -4.61
CA TYR A 8 12.65 4.96 -3.77
C TYR A 8 11.70 3.76 -3.69
N ALA A 9 11.44 3.31 -2.45
CA ALA A 9 10.39 2.34 -2.10
C ALA A 9 9.00 2.77 -2.58
N ASN A 10 8.40 1.96 -3.43
CA ASN A 10 7.03 2.08 -3.91
C ASN A 10 6.28 0.77 -3.59
N LEU A 11 4.95 0.81 -3.49
CA LEU A 11 4.15 -0.41 -3.32
C LEU A 11 4.24 -1.35 -4.55
N VAL A 12 4.92 -0.92 -5.63
CA VAL A 12 5.22 -1.63 -6.88
C VAL A 12 5.86 -3.00 -6.62
N GLU A 13 6.43 -3.18 -5.44
CA GLU A 13 7.07 -4.40 -4.99
C GLU A 13 6.12 -5.45 -4.41
N LEU A 14 4.82 -5.18 -4.27
CA LEU A 14 3.84 -6.19 -3.84
C LEU A 14 3.80 -7.41 -4.77
N ALA A 15 4.18 -7.25 -6.04
CA ALA A 15 4.33 -8.35 -6.99
C ALA A 15 5.70 -9.05 -6.93
N ALA A 16 6.71 -8.41 -6.34
CA ALA A 16 8.07 -8.93 -6.24
C ALA A 16 8.29 -9.54 -4.84
N LEU A 17 7.74 -10.73 -4.63
CA LEU A 17 8.16 -11.60 -3.53
C LEU A 17 9.70 -11.74 -3.59
N GLN A 18 10.41 -11.24 -2.59
CA GLN A 18 11.83 -11.52 -2.27
C GLN A 18 12.95 -10.69 -2.94
N THR A 19 12.80 -9.38 -3.14
CA THR A 19 13.98 -8.56 -3.50
C THR A 19 14.26 -7.49 -2.45
N ARG A 20 15.44 -7.56 -1.84
CA ARG A 20 16.02 -6.43 -1.10
C ARG A 20 16.18 -5.28 -2.08
N VAL A 21 15.63 -4.13 -1.72
CA VAL A 21 15.53 -3.00 -2.62
C VAL A 21 16.74 -2.12 -2.36
N ALA A 22 17.74 -2.17 -3.25
CA ALA A 22 18.98 -1.39 -3.15
C ALA A 22 18.75 0.13 -3.03
N GLU A 23 17.54 0.57 -3.37
CA GLU A 23 17.12 1.95 -3.44
C GLU A 23 16.61 2.55 -2.10
N ILE A 24 16.35 1.75 -1.06
CA ILE A 24 15.83 2.20 0.26
C ILE A 24 16.87 2.05 1.39
N GLY A 25 18.13 1.73 1.04
CA GLY A 25 19.13 1.31 2.03
C GLY A 25 18.77 -0.06 2.62
N ASP A 26 18.94 -0.23 3.94
CA ASP A 26 18.62 -1.47 4.67
C ASP A 26 17.15 -1.54 5.13
N ALA A 27 16.27 -0.63 4.68
CA ALA A 27 14.87 -0.62 5.08
C ALA A 27 14.04 -1.72 4.40
N ASP A 28 13.11 -2.32 5.15
CA ASP A 28 12.20 -3.33 4.62
C ASP A 28 11.27 -2.76 3.53
N SER A 29 11.07 -3.55 2.47
CA SER A 29 10.05 -3.30 1.46
C SER A 29 8.63 -3.45 2.04
N TYR A 30 7.64 -2.92 1.33
CA TYR A 30 6.23 -3.14 1.69
C TYR A 30 5.84 -4.62 1.67
N ALA A 31 6.39 -5.39 0.74
CA ALA A 31 6.16 -6.82 0.66
C ALA A 31 6.67 -7.54 1.91
N THR A 32 7.91 -7.27 2.34
CA THR A 32 8.45 -7.82 3.59
C THR A 32 7.60 -7.39 4.78
N ARG A 33 7.24 -6.11 4.88
CA ARG A 33 6.41 -5.59 5.97
C ARG A 33 5.04 -6.29 6.04
N LEU A 34 4.44 -6.69 4.92
CA LEU A 34 3.12 -7.32 4.89
C LEU A 34 3.18 -8.85 5.04
N TYR A 35 4.16 -9.53 4.44
CA TYR A 35 4.20 -10.99 4.37
C TYR A 35 5.23 -11.64 5.31
N ASP A 36 6.17 -10.88 5.86
CA ASP A 36 7.15 -11.33 6.85
C ASP A 36 7.41 -10.23 7.90
N TYR A 37 6.35 -9.89 8.63
CA TYR A 37 6.37 -8.74 9.55
C TYR A 37 7.46 -8.89 10.61
N ALA A 38 8.34 -7.88 10.67
CA ALA A 38 9.50 -7.83 11.56
C ALA A 38 10.42 -9.06 11.46
N HIS A 39 10.46 -9.74 10.30
CA HIS A 39 11.26 -10.96 10.06
C HIS A 39 10.92 -12.09 11.03
N THR A 40 9.64 -12.19 11.43
CA THR A 40 9.15 -13.20 12.37
C THR A 40 8.45 -14.38 11.71
N GLY A 41 8.34 -14.39 10.38
CA GLY A 41 7.51 -15.32 9.62
C GLY A 41 6.00 -15.00 9.68
N ARG A 42 5.62 -13.82 10.20
CA ARG A 42 4.22 -13.40 10.31
C ARG A 42 3.73 -12.78 9.00
N ASP A 43 2.89 -13.53 8.29
CA ASP A 43 2.11 -13.02 7.17
C ASP A 43 0.85 -12.30 7.68
N GLN A 44 0.86 -10.97 7.60
CA GLN A 44 -0.24 -10.14 8.05
C GLN A 44 -1.46 -10.24 7.13
N ILE A 45 -1.26 -10.45 5.82
CA ILE A 45 -2.36 -10.58 4.86
C ILE A 45 -3.08 -11.91 5.08
N ARG A 46 -2.33 -12.99 5.29
CA ARG A 46 -2.91 -14.27 5.68
C ARG A 46 -3.72 -14.16 6.97
N TRP A 47 -3.19 -13.45 7.97
CA TRP A 47 -3.91 -13.20 9.20
C TRP A 47 -5.23 -12.43 8.99
N VAL A 48 -5.26 -11.42 8.12
CA VAL A 48 -6.51 -10.71 7.75
C VAL A 48 -7.53 -11.67 7.14
N ILE A 49 -7.10 -12.51 6.19
CA ILE A 49 -7.97 -13.49 5.54
C ILE A 49 -8.54 -14.46 6.57
N ASP A 50 -7.69 -15.04 7.43
CA ASP A 50 -8.11 -15.99 8.46
C ASP A 50 -9.04 -15.32 9.49
N ARG A 51 -8.77 -14.06 9.87
CA ARG A 51 -9.60 -13.28 10.81
C ARG A 51 -11.00 -13.07 10.24
N LEU A 52 -11.11 -12.55 9.01
CA LEU A 52 -12.40 -12.27 8.36
C LEU A 52 -13.15 -13.55 7.95
N THR A 53 -12.43 -14.65 7.70
CA THR A 53 -13.06 -15.96 7.48
C THR A 53 -13.68 -16.49 8.77
N SER A 54 -12.98 -16.35 9.91
CA SER A 54 -13.47 -16.82 11.22
C SER A 54 -14.63 -15.96 11.75
N ASP A 55 -14.64 -14.68 11.41
CA ASP A 55 -15.60 -13.69 11.90
C ASP A 55 -15.82 -12.61 10.82
N PRO A 56 -16.81 -12.82 9.94
CA PRO A 56 -17.16 -11.85 8.91
C PRO A 56 -17.59 -10.47 9.44
N GLY A 57 -17.91 -10.38 10.73
CA GLY A 57 -18.28 -9.12 11.41
C GLY A 57 -17.11 -8.41 12.08
N ALA A 58 -15.89 -8.96 12.00
CA ALA A 58 -14.70 -8.38 12.59
C ALA A 58 -14.47 -6.94 12.09
N ARG A 59 -14.11 -6.07 13.03
CA ARG A 59 -13.75 -4.65 12.78
C ARG A 59 -12.31 -4.34 13.16
N ASP A 60 -11.54 -5.39 13.40
CA ASP A 60 -10.18 -5.37 13.91
C ASP A 60 -9.22 -6.13 13.00
N ALA A 61 -9.59 -6.40 11.74
CA ALA A 61 -8.69 -6.97 10.74
C ALA A 61 -7.77 -5.88 10.16
N THR A 62 -6.97 -5.31 11.07
CA THR A 62 -6.05 -4.19 10.81
C THR A 62 -4.59 -4.66 10.86
N VAL A 63 -3.78 -4.19 9.91
CA VAL A 63 -2.35 -4.52 9.79
C VAL A 63 -1.52 -3.26 9.59
N THR A 64 -0.24 -3.31 9.93
CA THR A 64 0.66 -2.15 9.84
C THR A 64 1.89 -2.48 9.02
N THR A 65 2.28 -1.54 8.19
CA THR A 65 3.59 -1.58 7.53
C THR A 65 4.64 -0.85 8.38
N PHE A 66 4.23 0.09 9.25
CA PHE A 66 5.12 0.80 10.16
C PHE A 66 5.47 -0.04 11.39
N GLN A 67 6.76 -0.16 11.68
CA GLN A 67 7.35 -0.87 12.81
C GLN A 67 8.01 0.15 13.76
N PRO A 68 7.29 0.71 14.75
CA PRO A 68 7.78 1.85 15.53
C PRO A 68 9.02 1.56 16.39
N LEU A 69 9.35 0.29 16.62
CA LEU A 69 10.54 -0.11 17.39
C LEU A 69 11.81 -0.17 16.54
N THR A 70 11.69 -0.32 15.22
CA THR A 70 12.82 -0.55 14.30
C THR A 70 12.95 0.55 13.25
N ASP A 71 11.83 1.10 12.79
CA ASP A 71 11.79 2.19 11.83
C ASP A 71 12.19 3.52 12.49
N THR A 72 13.44 3.91 12.27
CA THR A 72 14.02 5.15 12.81
C THR A 72 14.57 6.07 11.72
N SER A 73 15.23 5.51 10.70
CA SER A 73 15.79 6.26 9.56
C SER A 73 14.81 6.40 8.39
N TYR A 74 13.91 5.43 8.24
CA TYR A 74 12.89 5.38 7.19
C TYR A 74 11.56 4.96 7.80
N ILE A 75 10.52 5.77 7.58
CA ILE A 75 9.15 5.47 7.99
C ILE A 75 8.31 5.22 6.72
N PRO A 76 7.65 4.07 6.56
CA PRO A 76 6.87 3.79 5.36
C PRO A 76 5.71 4.77 5.23
N CYS A 77 5.54 5.31 4.04
CA CYS A 77 4.53 6.32 3.68
C CYS A 77 3.11 5.84 3.97
N VAL A 78 2.75 4.68 3.43
CA VAL A 78 1.55 3.93 3.83
C VAL A 78 1.90 3.22 5.13
N SER A 79 1.11 3.40 6.18
CA SER A 79 1.47 2.92 7.52
C SER A 79 0.45 1.93 8.10
N LEU A 80 -0.84 2.06 7.75
CA LEU A 80 -1.92 1.24 8.30
C LEU A 80 -2.88 0.83 7.19
N LEU A 81 -3.29 -0.44 7.20
CA LEU A 81 -4.32 -0.99 6.32
C LEU A 81 -5.37 -1.68 7.20
N ASP A 82 -6.64 -1.34 7.01
CA ASP A 82 -7.76 -1.88 7.78
C ASP A 82 -8.82 -2.46 6.84
N PHE A 83 -9.21 -3.71 7.10
CA PHE A 83 -10.09 -4.48 6.23
C PHE A 83 -11.38 -4.84 6.98
N TRP A 84 -12.52 -4.74 6.32
CA TRP A 84 -13.80 -5.20 6.88
C TRP A 84 -14.81 -5.52 5.78
N LEU A 85 -15.86 -6.27 6.11
CA LEU A 85 -16.93 -6.60 5.17
C LEU A 85 -18.14 -5.68 5.35
N VAL A 86 -18.71 -5.24 4.22
CA VAL A 86 -20.01 -4.57 4.15
C VAL A 86 -20.79 -5.19 3.00
N ASP A 87 -21.97 -5.75 3.28
CA ASP A 87 -22.85 -6.40 2.29
C ASP A 87 -22.11 -7.41 1.38
N GLY A 88 -21.27 -8.24 1.98
CA GLY A 88 -20.48 -9.25 1.26
C GLY A 88 -19.39 -8.65 0.36
N LYS A 89 -18.95 -7.41 0.62
CA LYS A 89 -17.86 -6.74 -0.10
C LYS A 89 -16.74 -6.30 0.84
N LEU A 90 -15.51 -6.63 0.50
CA LEU A 90 -14.31 -6.25 1.23
C LEU A 90 -14.00 -4.78 1.05
N GLN A 91 -14.08 -4.02 2.13
CA GLN A 91 -13.62 -2.64 2.20
C GLN A 91 -12.14 -2.62 2.61
N LEU A 92 -11.43 -1.59 2.19
CA LEU A 92 -10.06 -1.31 2.63
C LEU A 92 -9.92 0.17 2.97
N ALA A 93 -9.58 0.49 4.21
CA ALA A 93 -9.15 1.81 4.64
C ALA A 93 -7.64 1.84 4.82
N VAL A 94 -7.00 2.90 4.33
CA VAL A 94 -5.55 3.04 4.34
C VAL A 94 -5.18 4.40 4.93
N TYR A 95 -4.25 4.42 5.87
CA TYR A 95 -3.62 5.65 6.33
C TYR A 95 -2.20 5.77 5.76
N ALA A 96 -1.90 6.95 5.22
CA ALA A 96 -0.55 7.33 4.83
C ALA A 96 -0.16 8.69 5.43
N HIS A 97 1.04 8.77 5.97
CA HIS A 97 1.52 10.03 6.56
C HIS A 97 2.06 11.00 5.50
N SER A 98 2.48 10.50 4.34
CA SER A 98 3.02 11.29 3.24
C SER A 98 2.90 10.53 1.92
N ILE A 99 2.42 11.15 0.85
CA ILE A 99 2.41 10.55 -0.51
C ILE A 99 2.80 11.60 -1.53
N ASP A 100 3.79 11.26 -2.37
CA ASP A 100 4.16 11.99 -3.57
C ASP A 100 3.23 11.61 -4.73
N PHE A 101 2.27 12.47 -5.04
CA PHE A 101 1.34 12.30 -6.16
C PHE A 101 1.96 12.65 -7.53
N GLY A 102 3.13 13.28 -7.56
CA GLY A 102 3.87 13.57 -8.79
C GLY A 102 4.45 12.33 -9.46
N THR A 103 4.75 11.28 -8.68
CA THR A 103 5.35 10.05 -9.24
C THR A 103 4.74 8.76 -8.71
N LYS A 104 4.33 8.71 -7.44
CA LYS A 104 4.04 7.45 -6.73
C LYS A 104 2.57 7.26 -6.39
N GLY A 105 1.82 8.35 -6.22
CA GLY A 105 0.43 8.30 -5.74
C GLY A 105 -0.45 7.38 -6.58
N TYR A 106 -0.33 7.42 -7.91
CA TYR A 106 -1.09 6.55 -8.79
C TYR A 106 -0.71 5.07 -8.64
N ALA A 107 0.58 4.74 -8.65
CA ALA A 107 1.06 3.36 -8.49
C ALA A 107 0.60 2.77 -7.15
N ASN A 108 0.78 3.51 -6.05
CA ASN A 108 0.34 3.09 -4.73
C ASN A 108 -1.17 2.78 -4.69
N LEU A 109 -2.01 3.59 -5.34
CA LEU A 109 -3.46 3.33 -5.41
C LEU A 109 -3.78 2.06 -6.20
N VAL A 110 -3.10 1.85 -7.33
CA VAL A 110 -3.27 0.63 -8.15
C VAL A 110 -2.87 -0.61 -7.36
N GLU A 111 -1.76 -0.56 -6.63
CA GLU A 111 -1.29 -1.69 -5.82
C GLU A 111 -2.17 -1.98 -4.62
N LEU A 112 -2.69 -0.95 -3.94
CA LEU A 112 -3.66 -1.14 -2.87
C LEU A 112 -4.97 -1.75 -3.40
N ALA A 113 -5.42 -1.31 -4.57
CA ALA A 113 -6.59 -1.90 -5.23
C ALA A 113 -6.33 -3.36 -5.63
N ALA A 114 -5.16 -3.67 -6.19
CA ALA A 114 -4.78 -5.03 -6.54
C ALA A 114 -4.69 -5.94 -5.30
N LEU A 115 -4.13 -5.44 -4.20
CA LEU A 115 -4.10 -6.14 -2.92
C LEU A 115 -5.52 -6.40 -2.40
N GLN A 116 -6.39 -5.39 -2.41
CA GLN A 116 -7.79 -5.54 -2.01
C GLN A 116 -8.51 -6.60 -2.85
N THR A 117 -8.33 -6.57 -4.18
CA THR A 117 -8.89 -7.59 -5.08
C THR A 117 -8.41 -8.97 -4.71
N ARG A 118 -7.10 -9.17 -4.52
CA ARG A 118 -6.55 -10.46 -4.12
C ARG A 118 -7.15 -10.97 -2.80
N VAL A 119 -7.23 -10.11 -1.78
CA VAL A 119 -7.79 -10.50 -0.47
C VAL A 119 -9.28 -10.82 -0.59
N ALA A 120 -10.03 -10.07 -1.42
CA ALA A 120 -11.44 -10.34 -1.67
C ALA A 120 -11.64 -11.69 -2.39
N ASP A 121 -10.80 -11.99 -3.39
CA ASP A 121 -10.80 -13.27 -4.11
C ASP A 121 -10.51 -14.45 -3.17
N ASP A 122 -9.49 -14.34 -2.32
CA ASP A 122 -9.13 -15.36 -1.34
C ASP A 122 -10.24 -15.59 -0.29
N LEU A 123 -11.03 -14.54 0.03
CA LEU A 123 -12.20 -14.61 0.91
C LEU A 123 -13.48 -15.08 0.19
N GLY A 124 -13.49 -15.11 -1.15
CA GLY A 124 -14.69 -15.41 -1.95
C GLY A 124 -15.78 -14.34 -1.87
N VAL A 125 -15.41 -13.07 -1.68
CA VAL A 125 -16.33 -11.93 -1.52
C VAL A 125 -16.13 -10.88 -2.63
N GLY A 126 -17.06 -9.93 -2.75
CA GLY A 126 -16.92 -8.84 -3.72
C GLY A 126 -15.88 -7.79 -3.30
N VAL A 127 -15.39 -7.00 -4.26
CA VAL A 127 -14.54 -5.84 -3.97
C VAL A 127 -15.42 -4.65 -3.59
N GLY A 128 -15.13 -4.04 -2.45
CA GLY A 128 -15.77 -2.84 -1.92
C GLY A 128 -14.95 -1.58 -2.16
N SER A 129 -15.14 -0.57 -1.31
CA SER A 129 -14.45 0.71 -1.42
C SER A 129 -13.02 0.64 -0.88
N LEU A 130 -12.08 1.20 -1.64
CA LEU A 130 -10.76 1.59 -1.16
C LEU A 130 -10.79 3.05 -0.73
N THR A 131 -10.52 3.33 0.54
CA THR A 131 -10.44 4.69 1.09
C THR A 131 -9.02 4.96 1.56
N MET A 132 -8.38 6.02 1.06
CA MET A 132 -7.04 6.43 1.49
C MET A 132 -7.06 7.80 2.15
N THR A 133 -6.64 7.86 3.42
CA THR A 133 -6.43 9.11 4.14
C THR A 133 -4.94 9.46 4.13
N VAL A 134 -4.60 10.62 3.59
CA VAL A 134 -3.22 11.08 3.45
C VAL A 134 -3.02 12.36 4.26
N LYS A 135 -2.12 12.33 5.25
CA LYS A 135 -1.80 13.52 6.06
C LYS A 135 -1.09 14.60 5.23
N SER A 136 -0.13 14.22 4.40
CA SER A 136 0.60 15.15 3.52
C SER A 136 0.62 14.62 2.08
N ALA A 137 -0.33 15.07 1.27
CA ALA A 137 -0.33 14.87 -0.17
C ALA A 137 0.46 16.00 -0.84
N HIS A 138 1.47 15.67 -1.63
CA HIS A 138 2.32 16.67 -2.26
C HIS A 138 2.77 16.25 -3.66
N ILE A 139 3.27 17.22 -4.42
CA ILE A 139 3.88 17.07 -5.74
C ILE A 139 5.15 17.92 -5.69
N TYR A 140 6.32 17.41 -6.09
CA TYR A 140 7.50 18.26 -6.15
C TYR A 140 7.46 19.18 -7.37
N GLN A 141 8.15 20.31 -7.26
CA GLN A 141 8.22 21.30 -8.31
C GLN A 141 8.72 20.72 -9.65
N THR A 142 9.59 19.71 -9.57
CA THR A 142 10.15 18.97 -10.69
C THR A 142 9.10 18.19 -11.48
N GLU A 143 8.00 17.73 -10.86
CA GLU A 143 6.96 16.95 -11.56
C GLU A 143 5.79 17.80 -12.06
N LEU A 144 5.69 19.08 -11.69
CA LEU A 144 4.54 19.93 -12.09
C LEU A 144 4.34 19.98 -13.61
N GLY A 145 5.44 19.97 -14.38
CA GLY A 145 5.37 19.96 -15.85
C GLY A 145 4.69 18.70 -16.39
N LEU A 146 4.97 17.53 -15.81
CA LEU A 146 4.31 16.27 -16.16
C LEU A 146 2.84 16.28 -15.73
N MET A 147 2.56 16.66 -14.49
CA MET A 147 1.20 16.69 -13.94
C MET A 147 0.26 17.58 -14.75
N ARG A 148 0.73 18.75 -15.20
CA ARG A 148 -0.06 19.63 -16.08
C ARG A 148 -0.43 18.98 -17.40
N ARG A 149 0.48 18.21 -18.02
CA ARG A 149 0.18 17.48 -19.27
C ARG A 149 -0.89 16.42 -19.08
N ILE A 150 -0.83 15.68 -17.96
CA ILE A 150 -1.83 14.65 -17.63
C ILE A 150 -3.22 15.27 -17.52
N ILE A 151 -3.36 16.38 -16.78
CA ILE A 151 -4.65 17.05 -16.60
C ILE A 151 -5.24 17.51 -17.95
N VAL A 152 -4.42 18.10 -18.83
CA VAL A 152 -4.89 18.55 -20.15
C VAL A 152 -5.32 17.37 -21.03
N ALA A 153 -4.58 16.25 -21.01
CA ALA A 153 -4.92 15.08 -21.81
C ALA A 153 -6.23 14.40 -21.38
N THR A 154 -6.67 14.60 -20.13
CA THR A 154 -7.91 14.02 -19.59
C THR A 154 -9.16 14.88 -19.79
N GLN A 155 -9.06 16.05 -20.44
CA GLN A 155 -10.20 16.96 -20.67
C GLN A 155 -10.72 16.96 -22.13
N GLY A 156 -10.28 16.00 -22.96
CA GLY A 156 -10.83 15.74 -24.29
C GLY A 156 -11.56 14.41 -24.34
#